data_AF-A0A6N9ENQ0-F1
#
_entry.id   AF-A0A6N9ENQ0-F1
#
_cell.length_a   1.000
_cell.length_b   1.000
_cell.length_c   1.000
_cell.angle_alpha   90.00
_cell.angle_beta   90.00
_cell.angle_gamma   90.00
#
_symmetry.space_group_name_H-M   'P 1'
#
loop_
_entity.id
_entity.type
_entity.pdbx_description
1 polymer ?
#
loop_
_entity_poly.entity_id
_entity_poly.type
_entity_poly.pdbx_seq_one_letter_code
_entity_poly.pdbx_strand_id
1 'polypeptide(L)'
;MADDRTKITELATALGMTGHNTLQEALEARPDVLEIGSDDWDDLARIVRTGRLTAVAETAFSNGAYFGSHTDGLAGRIPQHIEWSGGRRIPGDRPVPADLLVDRVYMISCKYLSRILHNTAPAHVFLDGLVAAPGYRGFNWFQEVAPDAHEALYARTVEVLGLVPMAKTPQELTSEHRKKLKAAFRERAVPGLPAELDHQYQRLIDEVSHASAELWRELLGGRADQERILWRLLRIYSSTYFILGIDQRRTMRLRVITPWEWRQSYQFVSLTVRAAGRGQPRIDWEATYRDLAAGQRRRVRGHVEIRWSHRPFCEPPEAKVYLDTPHAQVPGYRRLDHTDEPPPYDQQSLIDCP
;
A
#
# COMPACT_ATOMS: atom_id res chain seq x y z
N MET A 1 14.83 9.97 9.54
CA MET A 1 13.57 10.74 9.36
C MET A 1 12.38 9.89 8.93
N ALA A 2 12.40 9.21 7.77
CA ALA A 2 11.31 8.27 7.43
C ALA A 2 11.32 7.05 8.37
N ASP A 3 12.52 6.53 8.64
CA ASP A 3 12.75 5.38 9.53
C ASP A 3 12.33 5.67 10.99
N ASP A 4 12.76 6.82 11.56
CA ASP A 4 12.35 7.23 12.92
C ASP A 4 10.82 7.33 13.06
N ARG A 5 10.13 7.84 12.02
CA ARG A 5 8.68 7.97 12.03
C ARG A 5 7.98 6.62 12.02
N THR A 6 8.44 5.69 11.17
CA THR A 6 7.91 4.33 11.13
C THR A 6 8.15 3.61 12.45
N LYS A 7 9.39 3.63 12.94
CA LYS A 7 9.80 3.01 14.22
C LYS A 7 8.95 3.52 15.39
N ILE A 8 8.81 4.85 15.57
CA ILE A 8 8.00 5.39 16.68
C ILE A 8 6.52 5.04 16.53
N THR A 9 5.97 5.03 15.31
CA THR A 9 4.55 4.70 15.15
C THR A 9 4.23 3.24 15.45
N GLU A 10 5.12 2.31 15.10
CA GLU A 10 4.94 0.89 15.36
C GLU A 10 5.14 0.58 16.85
N LEU A 11 6.26 1.03 17.43
CA LEU A 11 6.60 0.74 18.82
C LEU A 11 5.71 1.48 19.81
N ALA A 12 5.30 2.73 19.54
CA ALA A 12 4.32 3.40 20.40
C ALA A 12 2.95 2.69 20.35
N THR A 13 2.54 2.16 19.19
CA THR A 13 1.32 1.34 19.08
C THR A 13 1.43 0.08 19.93
N ALA A 14 2.59 -0.60 19.92
CA ALA A 14 2.84 -1.75 20.79
C ALA A 14 2.78 -1.36 22.29
N LEU A 15 3.46 -0.29 22.67
CA LEU A 15 3.47 0.23 24.05
C LEU A 15 2.06 0.56 24.55
N GLY A 16 1.17 1.07 23.69
CA GLY A 16 -0.22 1.34 24.05
C GLY A 16 -0.97 0.10 24.54
N MET A 17 -0.56 -1.11 24.14
CA MET A 17 -1.22 -2.37 24.52
C MET A 17 -0.76 -2.92 25.87
N THR A 18 0.24 -2.31 26.50
CA THR A 18 0.91 -2.85 27.70
C THR A 18 0.24 -2.48 29.02
N GLY A 19 -0.86 -1.71 28.97
CA GLY A 19 -1.65 -1.33 30.15
C GLY A 19 -1.19 -0.07 30.88
N HIS A 20 -0.18 0.64 30.37
CA HIS A 20 0.23 1.96 30.88
C HIS A 20 -0.71 3.07 30.42
N ASN A 21 -0.81 4.16 31.18
CA ASN A 21 -1.73 5.26 30.86
C ASN A 21 -1.15 6.23 29.84
N THR A 22 0.19 6.36 29.81
CA THR A 22 0.89 7.29 28.92
C THR A 22 2.06 6.61 28.23
N LEU A 23 2.45 7.16 27.07
CA LEU A 23 3.64 6.71 26.36
C LEU A 23 4.90 6.87 27.21
N GLN A 24 5.00 7.94 27.99
CA GLN A 24 6.15 8.21 28.85
C GLN A 24 6.31 7.13 29.95
N GLU A 25 5.22 6.78 30.64
CA GLU A 25 5.22 5.69 31.64
C GLU A 25 5.69 4.38 31.02
N ALA A 26 5.20 4.05 29.82
CA ALA A 26 5.56 2.81 29.13
C ALA A 26 7.04 2.78 28.71
N LEU A 27 7.61 3.91 28.29
CA LEU A 27 9.02 4.04 27.94
C LEU A 27 9.94 3.91 29.15
N GLU A 28 9.52 4.42 30.30
CA GLU A 28 10.26 4.30 31.56
C GLU A 28 10.22 2.87 32.10
N ALA A 29 9.06 2.22 32.01
CA ALA A 29 8.87 0.85 32.46
C ALA A 29 9.62 -0.18 31.60
N ARG A 30 9.84 0.09 30.31
CA ARG A 30 10.44 -0.83 29.32
C ARG A 30 9.87 -2.27 29.46
N PRO A 31 8.55 -2.45 29.27
CA PRO A 31 7.89 -3.71 29.60
C PRO A 31 8.43 -4.88 28.79
N ASP A 32 8.79 -5.97 29.48
CA ASP A 32 9.40 -7.17 28.89
C ASP A 32 8.53 -7.86 27.83
N VAL A 33 7.22 -7.61 27.86
CA VAL A 33 6.28 -8.16 26.86
C VAL A 33 6.53 -7.59 25.45
N LEU A 34 7.22 -6.45 25.32
CA LEU A 34 7.65 -5.91 24.03
C LEU A 34 9.06 -6.42 23.69
N GLU A 35 9.12 -7.39 22.80
CA GLU A 35 10.34 -8.15 22.49
C GLU A 35 11.25 -7.41 21.51
N ILE A 36 11.90 -6.33 21.97
CA ILE A 36 12.88 -5.55 21.21
C ILE A 36 14.23 -5.48 21.92
N GLY A 37 15.31 -5.28 21.15
CA GLY A 37 16.68 -5.20 21.67
C GLY A 37 16.96 -3.88 22.43
N SER A 38 18.06 -3.85 23.19
CA SER A 38 18.52 -2.63 23.89
C SER A 38 18.71 -1.45 22.95
N ASP A 39 19.27 -1.70 21.76
CA ASP A 39 19.55 -0.66 20.77
C ASP A 39 18.26 -0.01 20.27
N ASP A 40 17.18 -0.79 20.09
CA ASP A 40 15.88 -0.27 19.68
C ASP A 40 15.20 0.54 20.79
N TRP A 41 15.34 0.13 22.05
CA TRP A 41 14.89 0.92 23.21
C TRP A 41 15.61 2.26 23.29
N ASP A 42 16.93 2.28 23.08
CA ASP A 42 17.73 3.49 23.16
C ASP A 42 17.44 4.43 21.98
N ASP A 43 17.23 3.87 20.79
CA ASP A 43 16.74 4.60 19.63
C ASP A 43 15.36 5.22 19.87
N LEU A 44 14.42 4.45 20.44
CA LEU A 44 13.08 4.92 20.73
C LEU A 44 13.11 6.09 21.73
N ALA A 45 13.88 5.95 22.80
CA ALA A 45 14.08 7.01 23.79
C ALA A 45 14.73 8.27 23.16
N ARG A 46 15.70 8.08 22.27
CA ARG A 46 16.32 9.17 21.50
C ARG A 46 15.28 9.89 20.64
N ILE A 47 14.45 9.16 19.89
CA ILE A 47 13.42 9.72 19.02
C ILE A 47 12.44 10.57 19.82
N VAL A 48 11.93 10.03 20.94
CA VAL A 48 10.96 10.72 21.81
C VAL A 48 11.55 12.00 22.40
N ARG A 49 12.81 11.97 22.87
CA ARG A 49 13.50 13.13 23.44
C ARG A 49 13.62 14.31 22.47
N THR A 50 13.61 14.06 21.16
CA THR A 50 13.64 15.15 20.17
C THR A 50 12.36 16.00 20.17
N GLY A 51 11.24 15.47 20.68
CA GLY A 51 9.92 16.13 20.67
C GLY A 51 9.30 16.31 19.28
N ARG A 52 10.01 15.99 18.19
CA ARG A 52 9.57 16.28 16.81
C ARG A 52 8.39 15.43 16.35
N LEU A 53 8.19 14.27 16.96
CA LEU A 53 7.19 13.27 16.57
C LEU A 53 6.14 13.01 17.66
N THR A 54 6.10 13.82 18.73
CA THR A 54 5.23 13.60 19.90
C THR A 54 3.77 13.37 19.53
N ALA A 55 3.16 14.25 18.74
CA ALA A 55 1.74 14.11 18.36
C ALA A 55 1.44 12.80 17.61
N VAL A 56 2.38 12.35 16.77
CA VAL A 56 2.26 11.09 16.02
C VAL A 56 2.44 9.89 16.96
N ALA A 57 3.41 9.97 17.88
CA ALA A 57 3.68 8.94 18.88
C ALA A 57 2.50 8.74 19.85
N GLU A 58 1.92 9.84 20.36
CA GLU A 58 0.76 9.79 21.25
C GLU A 58 -0.49 9.22 20.55
N THR A 59 -0.70 9.58 19.28
CA THR A 59 -1.80 9.00 18.51
C THR A 59 -1.59 7.51 18.27
N ALA A 60 -0.35 7.09 18.01
CA ALA A 60 0.01 5.68 17.87
C ALA A 60 -0.22 4.91 19.18
N PHE A 61 0.24 5.45 20.30
CA PHE A 61 -0.02 4.93 21.63
C PHE A 61 -1.53 4.78 21.90
N SER A 62 -2.32 5.82 21.62
CA SER A 62 -3.78 5.78 21.76
C SER A 62 -4.44 4.70 20.88
N ASN A 63 -3.94 4.45 19.68
CA ASN A 63 -4.43 3.35 18.84
C ASN A 63 -4.15 1.98 19.47
N GLY A 64 -2.94 1.80 20.03
CA GLY A 64 -2.57 0.61 20.79
C GLY A 64 -3.45 0.40 22.01
N ALA A 65 -3.62 1.44 22.82
CA ALA A 65 -4.47 1.41 24.02
C ALA A 65 -5.94 1.10 23.68
N TYR A 66 -6.47 1.70 22.61
CA TYR A 66 -7.81 1.38 22.14
C TYR A 66 -7.93 -0.10 21.79
N PHE A 67 -7.01 -0.63 20.99
CA PHE A 67 -6.98 -2.05 20.63
C PHE A 67 -6.84 -2.95 21.88
N GLY A 68 -6.01 -2.54 22.85
CA GLY A 68 -5.87 -3.21 24.14
C GLY A 68 -7.20 -3.34 24.89
N SER A 69 -7.98 -2.26 24.95
CA SER A 69 -9.28 -2.24 25.63
C SER A 69 -10.44 -2.88 24.86
N HIS A 70 -10.38 -2.90 23.52
CA HIS A 70 -11.51 -3.26 22.68
C HIS A 70 -11.77 -4.78 22.69
N THR A 71 -13.04 -5.19 22.63
CA THR A 71 -13.48 -6.60 22.70
C THR A 71 -12.95 -7.45 21.53
N ASP A 72 -12.96 -6.89 20.31
CA ASP A 72 -12.33 -7.52 19.15
C ASP A 72 -10.79 -7.50 19.17
N GLY A 73 -10.19 -6.75 20.10
CA GLY A 73 -8.74 -6.67 20.30
C GLY A 73 -8.29 -7.55 21.46
N LEU A 74 -7.71 -6.92 22.50
CA LEU A 74 -7.21 -7.65 23.67
C LEU A 74 -8.24 -7.78 24.81
N ALA A 75 -9.39 -7.13 24.71
CA ALA A 75 -10.47 -7.16 25.69
C ALA A 75 -10.01 -6.81 27.12
N GLY A 76 -9.10 -5.84 27.24
CA GLY A 76 -8.53 -5.38 28.51
C GLY A 76 -7.41 -6.26 29.08
N ARG A 77 -7.05 -7.37 28.42
CA ARG A 77 -5.91 -8.19 28.86
C ARG A 77 -4.58 -7.50 28.50
N ILE A 78 -3.59 -7.66 29.36
CA ILE A 78 -2.19 -7.36 29.02
C ILE A 78 -1.65 -8.54 28.20
N PRO A 79 -1.05 -8.30 27.02
CA PRO A 79 -0.48 -9.37 26.21
C PRO A 79 0.73 -10.00 26.90
N GLN A 80 1.04 -11.25 26.55
CA GLN A 80 2.22 -11.96 27.02
C GLN A 80 3.44 -11.69 26.13
N HIS A 81 3.20 -11.56 24.82
CA HIS A 81 4.25 -11.38 23.82
C HIS A 81 3.81 -10.34 22.77
N ILE A 82 4.68 -9.39 22.47
CA ILE A 82 4.56 -8.45 21.35
C ILE A 82 5.86 -8.51 20.55
N GLU A 83 5.81 -9.16 19.41
CA GLU A 83 6.91 -9.23 18.46
C GLU A 83 6.79 -8.08 17.45
N TRP A 84 7.91 -7.39 17.19
CA TRP A 84 8.00 -6.31 16.20
C TRP A 84 8.87 -6.73 15.01
N SER A 85 8.36 -6.53 13.79
CA SER A 85 9.07 -6.96 12.59
C SER A 85 10.25 -6.06 12.23
N GLY A 86 10.23 -4.78 12.62
CA GLY A 86 11.33 -3.83 12.37
C GLY A 86 11.72 -3.67 10.90
N GLY A 87 10.74 -3.77 10.00
CA GLY A 87 10.97 -3.74 8.56
C GLY A 87 11.67 -4.98 8.00
N ARG A 88 11.92 -6.01 8.83
CA ARG A 88 12.43 -7.30 8.36
C ARG A 88 11.39 -7.95 7.47
N ARG A 89 11.86 -8.57 6.38
CA ARG A 89 10.99 -9.33 5.49
C ARG A 89 10.57 -10.61 6.20
N ILE A 90 9.31 -10.68 6.62
CA ILE A 90 8.73 -11.88 7.20
C ILE A 90 8.84 -13.01 6.16
N PRO A 91 9.49 -14.15 6.49
CA PRO A 91 9.61 -15.26 5.56
C PRO A 91 8.24 -15.91 5.31
N GLY A 92 8.01 -16.41 4.10
CA GLY A 92 6.80 -17.11 3.70
C GLY A 92 6.18 -16.58 2.40
N ASP A 93 5.30 -17.38 1.81
CA ASP A 93 4.75 -17.12 0.47
C ASP A 93 3.75 -15.95 0.46
N ARG A 94 2.99 -15.75 1.54
CA ARG A 94 2.01 -14.66 1.67
C ARG A 94 1.98 -14.11 3.10
N PRO A 95 3.00 -13.36 3.54
CA PRO A 95 2.93 -12.72 4.83
C PRO A 95 1.78 -11.71 4.82
N VAL A 96 0.87 -11.85 5.78
CA VAL A 96 -0.01 -10.74 6.17
C VAL A 96 0.92 -9.57 6.49
N PRO A 97 0.66 -8.35 5.99
CA PRO A 97 1.55 -7.20 6.14
C PRO A 97 1.44 -6.64 7.56
N ALA A 98 1.96 -7.40 8.53
CA ALA A 98 1.91 -7.10 9.94
C ALA A 98 3.26 -6.53 10.40
N ASP A 99 3.19 -5.44 11.13
CA ASP A 99 4.34 -4.80 11.77
C ASP A 99 4.50 -5.31 13.22
N LEU A 100 3.38 -5.69 13.84
CA LEU A 100 3.34 -6.32 15.16
C LEU A 100 2.61 -7.66 15.11
N LEU A 101 3.12 -8.64 15.86
CA LEU A 101 2.46 -9.91 16.15
C LEU A 101 2.28 -10.01 17.67
N VAL A 102 1.04 -9.99 18.14
CA VAL A 102 0.69 -10.03 19.57
C VAL A 102 0.16 -11.40 19.92
N ASP A 103 0.75 -12.02 20.94
CA ASP A 103 0.47 -13.37 21.45
C ASP A 103 0.43 -14.45 20.37
N ARG A 104 1.14 -14.25 19.26
CA ARG A 104 1.14 -15.11 18.06
C ARG A 104 -0.23 -15.30 17.40
N VAL A 105 -1.20 -14.44 17.73
CA VAL A 105 -2.60 -14.54 17.27
C VAL A 105 -3.00 -13.27 16.51
N TYR A 106 -2.70 -12.11 17.06
CA TYR A 106 -3.15 -10.83 16.50
C TYR A 106 -2.05 -10.23 15.64
N MET A 107 -2.31 -10.18 14.33
CA MET A 107 -1.46 -9.48 13.37
C MET A 107 -1.94 -8.05 13.23
N ILE A 108 -1.02 -7.09 13.35
CA ILE A 108 -1.36 -5.67 13.34
C ILE A 108 -0.46 -4.96 12.32
N SER A 109 -1.08 -4.31 11.34
CA SER A 109 -0.45 -3.39 10.41
C SER A 109 -0.58 -1.97 10.93
N CYS A 110 0.55 -1.32 11.17
CA CYS A 110 0.67 0.07 11.59
C CYS A 110 0.68 0.97 10.36
N LYS A 111 -0.45 1.57 10.01
CA LYS A 111 -0.61 2.28 8.74
C LYS A 111 -0.92 3.76 8.92
N TYR A 112 0.09 4.60 8.64
CA TYR A 112 -0.01 6.05 8.77
C TYR A 112 0.07 6.70 7.38
N LEU A 113 -1.05 7.31 6.93
CA LEU A 113 -1.17 8.16 5.73
C LEU A 113 -1.03 7.51 4.33
N SER A 114 -0.73 6.21 4.23
CA SER A 114 -0.56 5.57 2.91
C SER A 114 -1.88 5.04 2.33
N ARG A 115 -2.11 5.25 1.04
CA ARG A 115 -3.21 4.61 0.27
C ARG A 115 -2.75 3.41 -0.54
N ILE A 116 -1.45 3.11 -0.50
CA ILE A 116 -0.85 2.01 -1.25
C ILE A 116 -1.19 0.69 -0.52
N LEU A 117 -1.72 -0.25 -1.29
CA LEU A 117 -1.97 -1.63 -0.87
C LEU A 117 -0.88 -2.57 -1.38
N HIS A 118 -0.25 -2.33 -2.51
CA HIS A 118 0.86 -3.20 -2.94
C HIS A 118 1.96 -2.36 -3.57
N ASN A 119 3.20 -2.70 -3.27
CA ASN A 119 4.36 -2.24 -4.02
C ASN A 119 5.12 -3.47 -4.52
N THR A 120 5.04 -3.75 -5.81
CA THR A 120 5.57 -5.00 -6.37
C THR A 120 5.95 -4.85 -7.83
N ALA A 121 6.49 -5.91 -8.45
CA ALA A 121 6.77 -5.91 -9.87
C ALA A 121 5.46 -5.88 -10.68
N PRO A 122 5.37 -5.14 -11.79
CA PRO A 122 4.18 -5.12 -12.65
C PRO A 122 3.68 -6.53 -13.04
N ALA A 123 4.59 -7.45 -13.37
CA ALA A 123 4.25 -8.84 -13.70
C ALA A 123 3.46 -9.55 -12.59
N HIS A 124 3.78 -9.28 -11.32
CA HIS A 124 3.08 -9.89 -10.19
C HIS A 124 1.62 -9.39 -10.09
N VAL A 125 1.32 -8.19 -10.58
CA VAL A 125 -0.05 -7.67 -10.67
C VAL A 125 -0.76 -8.26 -11.89
N PHE A 126 -0.15 -8.10 -13.08
CA PHE A 126 -0.85 -8.26 -14.35
C PHE A 126 -0.78 -9.68 -14.94
N LEU A 127 0.17 -10.52 -14.49
CA LEU A 127 0.32 -11.91 -14.94
C LEU A 127 0.01 -12.92 -13.83
N ASP A 128 0.42 -12.63 -12.60
CA ASP A 128 0.24 -13.57 -11.48
C ASP A 128 -0.97 -13.23 -10.59
N GLY A 129 -1.59 -12.07 -10.79
CA GLY A 129 -2.82 -11.67 -10.09
C GLY A 129 -2.64 -11.54 -8.58
N LEU A 130 -1.43 -11.13 -8.15
CA LEU A 130 -0.98 -11.02 -6.76
C LEU A 130 -0.90 -12.37 -6.02
N VAL A 131 -0.84 -13.48 -6.74
CA VAL A 131 -0.51 -14.78 -6.15
C VAL A 131 0.99 -14.85 -5.95
N ALA A 132 1.40 -15.35 -4.78
CA ALA A 132 2.79 -15.65 -4.48
C ALA A 132 3.41 -16.52 -5.58
N ALA A 133 4.31 -15.94 -6.37
CA ALA A 133 5.02 -16.64 -7.43
C ALA A 133 6.41 -17.08 -6.92
N PRO A 134 6.86 -18.31 -7.23
CA PRO A 134 8.13 -18.86 -6.76
C PRO A 134 9.39 -18.21 -7.38
N GLY A 135 9.28 -17.05 -8.03
CA GLY A 135 10.42 -16.36 -8.63
C GLY A 135 10.10 -14.93 -9.05
N TYR A 136 11.10 -14.05 -8.92
CA TYR A 136 11.04 -12.69 -9.45
C TYR A 136 11.14 -12.74 -10.98
N ARG A 137 10.08 -12.33 -11.68
CA ARG A 137 10.13 -12.07 -13.12
C ARG A 137 10.80 -10.70 -13.34
N GLY A 138 12.13 -10.70 -13.44
CA GLY A 138 12.95 -9.49 -13.44
C GLY A 138 13.10 -8.75 -14.77
N PHE A 139 12.18 -8.95 -15.71
CA PHE A 139 12.22 -8.22 -16.97
C PHE A 139 11.67 -6.80 -16.81
N ASN A 140 12.15 -5.88 -17.65
CA ASN A 140 11.65 -4.51 -17.68
C ASN A 140 10.25 -4.49 -18.31
N TRP A 141 9.23 -4.20 -17.51
CA TRP A 141 7.83 -4.21 -17.96
C TRP A 141 7.57 -3.32 -19.17
N PHE A 142 8.18 -2.14 -19.25
CA PHE A 142 7.99 -1.23 -20.40
C PHE A 142 8.49 -1.84 -21.70
N GLN A 143 9.62 -2.56 -21.63
CA GLN A 143 10.16 -3.26 -22.78
C GLN A 143 9.30 -4.47 -23.18
N GLU A 144 8.68 -5.13 -22.21
CA GLU A 144 7.82 -6.30 -22.47
C GLU A 144 6.54 -5.91 -23.18
N VAL A 145 5.84 -4.88 -22.68
CA VAL A 145 4.48 -4.56 -23.14
C VAL A 145 4.40 -3.44 -24.16
N ALA A 146 5.47 -2.66 -24.31
CA ALA A 146 5.53 -1.53 -25.25
C ALA A 146 6.98 -1.30 -25.77
N PRO A 147 7.61 -2.30 -26.42
CA PRO A 147 9.01 -2.22 -26.85
C PRO A 147 9.28 -1.00 -27.74
N ASP A 148 8.43 -0.76 -28.75
CA ASP A 148 8.61 0.33 -29.71
C ASP A 148 8.55 1.71 -29.03
N ALA A 149 7.59 1.96 -28.15
CA ALA A 149 7.51 3.22 -27.42
C ALA A 149 8.65 3.38 -26.40
N HIS A 150 9.07 2.31 -25.74
CA HIS A 150 10.17 2.34 -24.78
C HIS A 150 11.51 2.64 -25.48
N GLU A 151 11.77 2.01 -26.62
CA GLU A 151 12.95 2.26 -27.45
C GLU A 151 12.94 3.67 -28.07
N ALA A 152 11.79 4.13 -28.56
CA ALA A 152 11.65 5.49 -29.08
C ALA A 152 11.92 6.56 -28.00
N LEU A 153 11.40 6.36 -26.78
CA LEU A 153 11.67 7.26 -25.65
C LEU A 153 13.15 7.25 -25.28
N TYR A 154 13.79 6.08 -25.28
CA TYR A 154 15.21 5.96 -24.98
C TYR A 154 16.08 6.67 -26.03
N ALA A 155 15.84 6.41 -27.31
CA ALA A 155 16.60 7.03 -28.40
C ALA A 155 16.52 8.56 -28.32
N ARG A 156 15.30 9.09 -28.10
CA ARG A 156 15.10 10.54 -27.92
C ARG A 156 15.77 11.06 -26.65
N THR A 157 15.77 10.29 -25.57
CA THR A 157 16.47 10.65 -24.33
C THR A 157 17.98 10.79 -24.56
N VAL A 158 18.60 9.83 -25.26
CA VAL A 158 20.03 9.87 -25.58
C VAL A 158 20.37 11.08 -26.45
N GLU A 159 19.54 11.39 -27.44
CA GLU A 159 19.69 12.55 -28.32
C GLU A 159 19.59 13.88 -27.54
N VAL A 160 18.52 14.09 -26.76
CA VAL A 160 18.29 15.32 -25.99
C VAL A 160 19.35 15.55 -24.92
N LEU A 161 19.88 14.47 -24.34
CA LEU A 161 20.97 14.54 -23.36
C LEU A 161 22.37 14.59 -24.00
N GLY A 162 22.48 14.48 -25.33
CA GLY A 162 23.77 14.53 -26.03
C GLY A 162 24.74 13.42 -25.63
N LEU A 163 24.23 12.23 -25.27
CA LEU A 163 25.04 11.16 -24.69
C LEU A 163 25.67 10.26 -25.77
N VAL A 164 26.98 10.31 -25.92
CA VAL A 164 27.73 9.41 -26.83
C VAL A 164 29.07 8.99 -26.19
N PRO A 165 29.49 7.71 -26.27
CA PRO A 165 28.75 6.56 -26.78
C PRO A 165 27.73 6.02 -25.75
N MET A 166 26.64 5.46 -26.28
CA MET A 166 25.55 4.79 -25.56
C MET A 166 25.14 3.50 -26.30
N ALA A 167 24.50 2.57 -25.60
CA ALA A 167 23.91 1.37 -26.20
C ALA A 167 22.77 1.72 -27.18
N LYS A 168 22.48 0.85 -28.14
CA LYS A 168 21.42 1.09 -29.14
C LYS A 168 20.03 0.94 -28.54
N THR A 169 19.85 -0.04 -27.65
CA THR A 169 18.56 -0.31 -27.00
C THR A 169 18.67 -0.21 -25.47
N PRO A 170 17.54 0.00 -24.76
CA PRO A 170 17.50 -0.01 -23.29
C PRO A 170 17.95 -1.34 -22.67
N GLN A 171 17.70 -2.46 -23.35
CA GLN A 171 18.06 -3.80 -22.86
C GLN A 171 19.59 -4.00 -22.79
N GLU A 172 20.33 -3.35 -23.69
CA GLU A 172 21.79 -3.41 -23.81
C GLU A 172 22.52 -2.44 -22.86
N LEU A 173 21.79 -1.71 -21.99
CA LEU A 173 22.41 -0.78 -21.07
C LEU A 173 23.34 -1.49 -20.08
N THR A 174 24.59 -1.03 -20.02
CA THR A 174 25.58 -1.45 -19.04
C THR A 174 25.51 -0.58 -17.79
N SER A 175 26.22 -0.97 -16.73
CA SER A 175 26.34 -0.14 -15.51
C SER A 175 26.94 1.24 -15.81
N GLU A 176 27.86 1.35 -16.76
CA GLU A 176 28.46 2.63 -17.17
C GLU A 176 27.46 3.51 -17.94
N HIS A 177 26.65 2.93 -18.84
CA HIS A 177 25.59 3.68 -19.50
C HIS A 177 24.56 4.23 -18.49
N ARG A 178 24.17 3.43 -17.49
CA ARG A 178 23.26 3.86 -16.42
C ARG A 178 23.85 4.99 -15.57
N LYS A 179 25.16 4.96 -15.27
CA LYS A 179 25.86 6.06 -14.57
C LYS A 179 25.82 7.36 -15.39
N LYS A 180 26.09 7.29 -16.70
CA LYS A 180 26.00 8.46 -17.60
C LYS A 180 24.60 9.08 -17.61
N LEU A 181 23.56 8.26 -17.78
CA LEU A 181 22.17 8.72 -17.73
C LEU A 181 21.85 9.40 -16.40
N LYS A 182 22.24 8.77 -15.28
CA LYS A 182 22.01 9.32 -13.93
C LYS A 182 22.73 10.66 -13.72
N ALA A 183 23.94 10.83 -14.25
CA ALA A 183 24.69 12.08 -14.20
C ALA A 183 24.00 13.18 -15.02
N ALA A 184 23.64 12.88 -16.27
CA ALA A 184 22.99 13.84 -17.17
C ALA A 184 21.62 14.32 -16.63
N PHE A 185 20.81 13.42 -16.06
CA PHE A 185 19.56 13.81 -15.40
C PHE A 185 19.79 14.70 -14.16
N ARG A 186 20.90 14.51 -13.44
CA ARG A 186 21.24 15.36 -12.28
C ARG A 186 21.68 16.75 -12.72
N GLU A 187 22.51 16.84 -13.75
CA GLU A 187 23.02 18.12 -14.30
C GLU A 187 21.89 19.02 -14.82
N ARG A 188 20.86 18.43 -15.44
CA ARG A 188 19.67 19.15 -15.89
C ARG A 188 18.78 19.66 -14.76
N ALA A 189 19.00 19.23 -13.51
CA ALA A 189 18.22 19.59 -12.32
C ALA A 189 16.70 19.37 -12.45
N VAL A 190 16.24 18.55 -13.41
CA VAL A 190 14.83 18.23 -13.57
C VAL A 190 14.45 17.00 -12.71
N PRO A 191 13.30 17.04 -12.01
CA PRO A 191 12.84 15.91 -11.20
C PRO A 191 12.41 14.70 -12.05
N GLY A 192 12.02 14.91 -13.32
CA GLY A 192 11.55 13.87 -14.24
C GLY A 192 12.26 13.89 -15.60
N LEU A 193 11.55 13.41 -16.63
CA LEU A 193 11.99 13.52 -18.03
C LEU A 193 11.91 14.99 -18.49
N PRO A 194 12.87 15.49 -19.30
CA PRO A 194 12.76 16.79 -19.96
C PRO A 194 11.49 16.92 -20.82
N ALA A 195 10.94 18.13 -20.92
CA ALA A 195 9.70 18.41 -21.67
C ALA A 195 9.82 18.07 -23.17
N GLU A 196 11.05 18.09 -23.71
CA GLU A 196 11.37 17.66 -25.07
C GLU A 196 11.07 16.17 -25.32
N LEU A 197 10.81 15.40 -24.27
CA LEU A 197 10.46 13.98 -24.30
C LEU A 197 8.95 13.74 -24.10
N ASP A 198 8.14 14.78 -23.90
CA ASP A 198 6.73 14.65 -23.53
C ASP A 198 5.93 13.81 -24.53
N HIS A 199 6.18 13.97 -25.83
CA HIS A 199 5.50 13.20 -26.87
C HIS A 199 5.81 11.70 -26.77
N GLN A 200 7.10 11.33 -26.69
CA GLN A 200 7.53 9.93 -26.56
C GLN A 200 7.08 9.34 -25.23
N TYR A 201 7.08 10.14 -24.16
CA TYR A 201 6.65 9.68 -22.86
C TYR A 201 5.14 9.47 -22.81
N GLN A 202 4.35 10.37 -23.40
CA GLN A 202 2.89 10.19 -23.53
C GLN A 202 2.56 8.95 -24.35
N ARG A 203 3.27 8.69 -25.46
CA ARG A 203 3.12 7.45 -26.22
C ARG A 203 3.41 6.20 -25.37
N LEU A 204 4.49 6.21 -24.58
CA LEU A 204 4.79 5.11 -23.66
C LEU A 204 3.68 4.94 -22.60
N ILE A 205 3.17 6.04 -22.05
CA ILE A 205 2.06 6.02 -21.08
C ILE A 205 0.84 5.31 -21.67
N ASP A 206 0.45 5.69 -22.88
CA ASP A 206 -0.73 5.16 -23.53
C ASP A 206 -0.55 3.67 -23.89
N GLU A 207 0.54 3.30 -24.56
CA GLU A 207 0.79 1.91 -24.98
C GLU A 207 0.90 0.97 -23.76
N VAL A 208 1.68 1.34 -22.73
CA VAL A 208 1.84 0.52 -21.53
C VAL A 208 0.53 0.38 -20.77
N SER A 209 -0.27 1.46 -20.66
CA SER A 209 -1.56 1.41 -19.96
C SER A 209 -2.56 0.49 -20.66
N HIS A 210 -2.62 0.54 -22.00
CA HIS A 210 -3.49 -0.32 -22.79
C HIS A 210 -3.08 -1.78 -22.70
N ALA A 211 -1.82 -2.09 -23.02
CA ALA A 211 -1.30 -3.45 -23.03
C ALA A 211 -1.39 -4.10 -21.63
N SER A 212 -1.05 -3.37 -20.57
CA SER A 212 -1.16 -3.87 -19.19
C SER A 212 -2.62 -4.13 -18.79
N ALA A 213 -3.56 -3.27 -19.22
CA ALA A 213 -4.97 -3.47 -18.95
C ALA A 213 -5.56 -4.64 -19.73
N GLU A 214 -5.09 -4.90 -20.96
CA GLU A 214 -5.44 -6.08 -21.76
C GLU A 214 -5.00 -7.37 -21.08
N LEU A 215 -3.71 -7.47 -20.75
CA LEU A 215 -3.15 -8.62 -20.02
C LEU A 215 -3.90 -8.88 -18.71
N TRP A 216 -4.24 -7.81 -17.97
CA TRP A 216 -4.99 -7.98 -16.73
C TRP A 216 -6.43 -8.48 -16.98
N ARG A 217 -7.13 -7.99 -18.01
CA ARG A 217 -8.47 -8.49 -18.37
C ARG A 217 -8.45 -9.97 -18.73
N GLU A 218 -7.43 -10.42 -19.47
CA GLU A 218 -7.25 -11.83 -19.80
C GLU A 218 -7.04 -12.67 -18.53
N LEU A 219 -6.21 -12.18 -17.61
CA LEU A 219 -5.96 -12.83 -16.32
C LEU A 219 -7.21 -12.90 -15.41
N LEU A 220 -8.06 -11.87 -15.44
CA LEU A 220 -9.24 -11.81 -14.57
C LEU A 220 -10.17 -13.01 -14.75
N GLY A 221 -10.20 -13.63 -15.93
CA GLY A 221 -10.94 -14.86 -16.19
C GLY A 221 -12.41 -14.80 -15.75
N GLY A 222 -12.88 -15.87 -15.12
CA GLY A 222 -14.25 -16.00 -14.64
C GLY A 222 -14.53 -15.27 -13.33
N ARG A 223 -15.81 -15.20 -12.95
CA ARG A 223 -16.27 -14.50 -11.73
C ARG A 223 -15.55 -14.95 -10.45
N ALA A 224 -15.22 -16.24 -10.33
CA ALA A 224 -14.51 -16.77 -9.17
C ALA A 224 -13.05 -16.29 -9.09
N ASP A 225 -12.36 -16.15 -10.24
CA ASP A 225 -11.01 -15.61 -10.32
C ASP A 225 -10.97 -14.12 -9.99
N GLN A 226 -11.92 -13.38 -10.54
CA GLN A 226 -12.12 -11.96 -10.23
C GLN A 226 -12.33 -11.72 -8.73
N GLU A 227 -13.17 -12.51 -8.06
CA GLU A 227 -13.40 -12.40 -6.62
C GLU A 227 -12.12 -12.68 -5.82
N ARG A 228 -11.36 -13.72 -6.20
CA ARG A 228 -10.07 -14.04 -5.57
C ARG A 228 -9.04 -12.95 -5.77
N ILE A 229 -8.98 -12.34 -6.96
CA ILE A 229 -8.10 -11.19 -7.25
C ILE A 229 -8.54 -9.98 -6.42
N LEU A 230 -9.85 -9.72 -6.30
CA LEU A 230 -10.38 -8.64 -5.48
C LEU A 230 -9.91 -8.77 -4.02
N TRP A 231 -10.01 -9.96 -3.42
CA TRP A 231 -9.54 -10.16 -2.04
C TRP A 231 -8.05 -9.85 -1.92
N ARG A 232 -7.23 -10.27 -2.89
CA ARG A 232 -5.79 -9.95 -2.88
C ARG A 232 -5.52 -8.46 -3.07
N LEU A 233 -6.24 -7.79 -3.96
CA LEU A 233 -6.17 -6.33 -4.11
C LEU A 233 -6.47 -5.64 -2.78
N LEU A 234 -7.56 -6.04 -2.11
CA LEU A 234 -7.99 -5.50 -0.81
C LEU A 234 -7.21 -6.06 0.39
N ARG A 235 -6.16 -6.87 0.17
CA ARG A 235 -5.39 -7.52 1.25
C ARG A 235 -6.29 -8.27 2.25
N ILE A 236 -7.29 -8.98 1.76
CA ILE A 236 -8.15 -9.89 2.53
C ILE A 236 -7.51 -11.29 2.45
N TYR A 237 -7.01 -11.78 3.58
CA TYR A 237 -6.27 -13.04 3.70
C TYR A 237 -7.10 -14.11 4.41
N SER A 238 -6.58 -15.34 4.45
CA SER A 238 -7.21 -16.46 5.17
C SER A 238 -7.35 -16.24 6.68
N SER A 239 -6.65 -15.26 7.23
CA SER A 239 -6.69 -14.86 8.63
C SER A 239 -7.03 -13.39 8.78
N THR A 240 -7.77 -13.09 9.84
CA THR A 240 -8.09 -11.73 10.26
C THR A 240 -6.84 -11.01 10.73
N TYR A 241 -6.72 -9.73 10.40
CA TYR A 241 -5.68 -8.85 10.94
C TYR A 241 -6.23 -7.44 11.13
N PHE A 242 -5.46 -6.61 11.82
CA PHE A 242 -5.89 -5.28 12.21
C PHE A 242 -5.04 -4.23 11.52
N ILE A 243 -5.67 -3.11 11.18
CA ILE A 243 -4.99 -1.91 10.70
C ILE A 243 -5.19 -0.84 11.78
N LEU A 244 -4.09 -0.42 12.39
CA LEU A 244 -4.06 0.65 13.37
C LEU A 244 -3.22 1.81 12.82
N GLY A 245 -3.76 3.02 12.85
CA GLY A 245 -2.99 4.20 12.42
C GLY A 245 -3.84 5.44 12.21
N ILE A 246 -3.47 6.24 11.21
CA ILE A 246 -4.08 7.54 10.92
C ILE A 246 -4.30 7.69 9.42
N ASP A 247 -5.51 8.10 9.03
CA ASP A 247 -5.86 8.49 7.67
C ASP A 247 -6.39 9.93 7.67
N GLN A 248 -5.74 10.84 6.92
CA GLN A 248 -6.17 12.24 6.73
C GLN A 248 -6.66 12.95 8.03
N ARG A 249 -5.94 12.75 9.14
CA ARG A 249 -6.20 13.27 10.50
C ARG A 249 -7.25 12.53 11.34
N ARG A 250 -7.82 11.42 10.88
CA ARG A 250 -8.70 10.54 11.66
C ARG A 250 -7.97 9.26 12.05
N THR A 251 -8.29 8.72 13.23
CA THR A 251 -7.83 7.39 13.62
C THR A 251 -8.39 6.35 12.65
N MET A 252 -7.53 5.45 12.22
CA MET A 252 -7.89 4.30 11.41
C MET A 252 -7.70 3.07 12.29
N ARG A 253 -8.81 2.49 12.74
CA ARG A 253 -8.83 1.30 13.61
C ARG A 253 -9.75 0.29 12.98
N LEU A 254 -9.19 -0.62 12.19
CA LEU A 254 -9.95 -1.53 11.34
C LEU A 254 -9.59 -2.98 11.63
N ARG A 255 -10.60 -3.85 11.64
CA ARG A 255 -10.44 -5.30 11.50
C ARG A 255 -10.70 -5.68 10.06
N VAL A 256 -9.71 -6.28 9.41
CA VAL A 256 -9.87 -6.85 8.07
C VAL A 256 -10.35 -8.28 8.22
N ILE A 257 -11.55 -8.56 7.74
CA ILE A 257 -12.20 -9.87 7.86
C ILE A 257 -11.63 -10.89 6.88
N THR A 258 -11.96 -12.16 7.08
CA THR A 258 -11.59 -13.25 6.17
C THR A 258 -12.50 -13.32 4.93
N PRO A 259 -12.10 -14.01 3.84
CA PRO A 259 -12.98 -14.31 2.70
C PRO A 259 -14.29 -15.00 3.08
N TRP A 260 -14.25 -15.83 4.15
CA TRP A 260 -15.43 -16.51 4.68
C TRP A 260 -16.45 -15.51 5.21
N GLU A 261 -16.04 -14.65 6.16
CA GLU A 261 -16.88 -13.57 6.70
C GLU A 261 -17.32 -12.59 5.59
N TRP A 262 -16.44 -12.34 4.61
CA TRP A 262 -16.75 -11.47 3.49
C TRP A 262 -17.95 -11.99 2.69
N ARG A 263 -17.97 -13.29 2.36
CA ARG A 263 -19.10 -13.92 1.64
C ARG A 263 -20.39 -13.99 2.47
N GLN A 264 -20.29 -13.95 3.79
CA GLN A 264 -21.47 -13.85 4.66
C GLN A 264 -22.08 -12.44 4.65
N SER A 265 -21.28 -11.40 4.36
CA SER A 265 -21.71 -10.00 4.39
C SER A 265 -21.98 -9.41 3.00
N TYR A 266 -21.32 -9.94 1.98
CA TYR A 266 -21.27 -9.36 0.64
C TYR A 266 -21.39 -10.43 -0.43
N GLN A 267 -21.98 -10.04 -1.57
CA GLN A 267 -21.99 -10.83 -2.78
C GLN A 267 -21.20 -10.11 -3.87
N PHE A 268 -20.10 -10.71 -4.33
CA PHE A 268 -19.30 -10.19 -5.45
C PHE A 268 -20.12 -10.18 -6.74
N VAL A 269 -20.08 -9.10 -7.53
CA VAL A 269 -20.80 -8.99 -8.81
C VAL A 269 -19.83 -9.02 -9.98
N SER A 270 -18.85 -8.12 -10.02
CA SER A 270 -17.89 -8.02 -11.12
C SER A 270 -16.66 -7.21 -10.70
N LEU A 271 -15.54 -7.44 -11.42
CA LEU A 271 -14.33 -6.64 -11.36
C LEU A 271 -14.02 -6.16 -12.77
N THR A 272 -13.95 -4.85 -12.98
CA THR A 272 -13.61 -4.24 -14.27
C THR A 272 -12.29 -3.51 -14.17
N VAL A 273 -11.53 -3.53 -15.26
CA VAL A 273 -10.24 -2.83 -15.36
C VAL A 273 -10.16 -2.08 -16.70
N ARG A 274 -9.59 -0.89 -16.67
CA ARG A 274 -9.47 -0.02 -17.85
C ARG A 274 -8.14 0.72 -17.86
N ALA A 275 -7.58 0.91 -19.06
CA ALA A 275 -6.46 1.82 -19.23
C ALA A 275 -6.88 3.24 -18.82
N ALA A 276 -6.01 3.92 -18.08
CA ALA A 276 -6.28 5.25 -17.53
C ALA A 276 -4.99 6.09 -17.45
N GLY A 277 -4.07 5.88 -18.40
CA GLY A 277 -2.78 6.56 -18.47
C GLY A 277 -2.92 8.07 -18.38
N ARG A 278 -2.22 8.70 -17.43
CA ARG A 278 -2.19 10.17 -17.27
C ARG A 278 -0.94 10.56 -16.47
N GLY A 279 0.01 11.24 -17.12
CA GLY A 279 1.29 11.63 -16.53
C GLY A 279 2.24 10.47 -16.21
N GLN A 280 1.71 9.25 -16.07
CA GLN A 280 2.42 7.98 -15.96
C GLN A 280 1.48 6.84 -16.40
N PRO A 281 2.02 5.67 -16.78
CA PRO A 281 1.20 4.52 -17.10
C PRO A 281 0.31 4.11 -15.92
N ARG A 282 -0.98 3.94 -16.17
CA ARG A 282 -1.99 3.72 -15.14
C ARG A 282 -3.14 2.85 -15.61
N ILE A 283 -3.60 1.97 -14.72
CA ILE A 283 -4.77 1.11 -14.92
C ILE A 283 -5.74 1.34 -13.77
N ASP A 284 -6.98 1.73 -14.05
CA ASP A 284 -8.03 1.82 -13.04
C ASP A 284 -8.72 0.47 -12.88
N TRP A 285 -9.12 0.13 -11.66
CA TRP A 285 -9.95 -1.04 -11.35
C TRP A 285 -11.17 -0.65 -10.49
N GLU A 286 -12.30 -1.30 -10.76
CA GLU A 286 -13.54 -1.13 -10.00
C GLU A 286 -14.20 -2.48 -9.75
N ALA A 287 -14.50 -2.79 -8.50
CA ALA A 287 -15.27 -3.96 -8.13
C ALA A 287 -16.68 -3.55 -7.68
N THR A 288 -17.69 -4.19 -8.25
CA THR A 288 -19.08 -4.06 -7.82
C THR A 288 -19.43 -5.25 -6.93
N TYR A 289 -20.12 -4.97 -5.82
CA TYR A 289 -20.61 -5.96 -4.88
C TYR A 289 -21.99 -5.57 -4.35
N ARG A 290 -22.75 -6.53 -3.84
CA ARG A 290 -23.98 -6.29 -3.08
C ARG A 290 -23.66 -6.38 -1.59
N ASP A 291 -24.05 -5.38 -0.84
CA ASP A 291 -24.13 -5.42 0.62
C ASP A 291 -25.41 -6.15 1.01
N LEU A 292 -25.28 -7.31 1.66
CA LEU A 292 -26.41 -8.17 1.95
C LEU A 292 -27.32 -7.59 3.03
N ALA A 293 -26.75 -6.87 4.00
CA ALA A 293 -27.51 -6.23 5.07
C ALA A 293 -28.27 -5.00 4.55
N ALA A 294 -27.60 -4.15 3.77
CA ALA A 294 -28.23 -2.94 3.22
C ALA A 294 -29.09 -3.22 1.97
N GLY A 295 -28.97 -4.40 1.36
CA GLY A 295 -29.63 -4.76 0.10
C GLY A 295 -29.14 -3.97 -1.13
N GLN A 296 -28.09 -3.15 -0.99
CA GLN A 296 -27.63 -2.20 -2.00
C GLN A 296 -26.42 -2.71 -2.79
N ARG A 297 -26.32 -2.30 -4.05
CA ARG A 297 -25.08 -2.44 -4.83
C ARG A 297 -24.13 -1.30 -4.49
N ARG A 298 -22.89 -1.64 -4.18
CA ARG A 298 -21.82 -0.71 -3.83
C ARG A 298 -20.59 -1.01 -4.70
N ARG A 299 -19.64 -0.08 -4.68
CA ARG A 299 -18.43 -0.14 -5.51
C ARG A 299 -17.21 0.16 -4.66
N VAL A 300 -16.14 -0.59 -4.91
CA VAL A 300 -14.80 -0.30 -4.39
C VAL A 300 -13.88 -0.05 -5.57
N ARG A 301 -13.05 0.98 -5.48
CA ARG A 301 -12.22 1.49 -6.58
C ARG A 301 -10.78 1.62 -6.15
N GLY A 302 -9.90 1.50 -7.13
CA GLY A 302 -8.51 1.87 -7.01
C GLY A 302 -7.86 1.94 -8.36
N HIS A 303 -6.54 2.07 -8.35
CA HIS A 303 -5.75 2.09 -9.56
C HIS A 303 -4.37 1.50 -9.33
N VAL A 304 -3.70 1.16 -10.42
CA VAL A 304 -2.31 0.70 -10.43
C VAL A 304 -1.50 1.71 -11.22
N GLU A 305 -0.44 2.23 -10.62
CA GLU A 305 0.53 3.10 -11.30
C GLU A 305 1.78 2.28 -11.59
N ILE A 306 2.26 2.31 -12.84
CA ILE A 306 3.53 1.69 -13.23
C ILE A 306 4.55 2.80 -13.43
N ARG A 307 5.67 2.74 -12.73
CA ARG A 307 6.66 3.82 -12.70
C ARG A 307 8.07 3.31 -12.48
N TRP A 308 9.06 4.07 -12.89
CA TRP A 308 10.43 3.80 -12.45
C TRP A 308 10.56 4.02 -10.94
N SER A 309 11.17 3.06 -10.23
CA SER A 309 11.45 3.17 -8.79
C SER A 309 12.42 4.32 -8.47
N HIS A 310 13.29 4.64 -9.43
CA HIS A 310 14.27 5.72 -9.36
C HIS A 310 14.22 6.60 -10.61
N ARG A 311 15.36 6.84 -11.26
CA ARG A 311 15.45 7.62 -12.50
C ARG A 311 15.09 6.74 -13.70
N PRO A 312 14.54 7.32 -14.78
CA PRO A 312 14.27 6.60 -16.02
C PRO A 312 15.48 5.78 -16.51
N PHE A 313 15.23 4.58 -17.02
CA PHE A 313 16.23 3.65 -17.58
C PHE A 313 17.31 3.12 -16.62
N CYS A 314 17.25 3.46 -15.33
CA CYS A 314 18.26 2.99 -14.36
C CYS A 314 17.92 1.62 -13.77
N GLU A 315 16.63 1.36 -13.54
CA GLU A 315 16.13 0.11 -12.95
C GLU A 315 14.80 -0.29 -13.60
N PRO A 316 14.39 -1.57 -13.47
CA PRO A 316 13.05 -2.00 -13.86
C PRO A 316 11.95 -1.18 -13.16
N PRO A 317 10.79 -0.99 -13.81
CA PRO A 317 9.68 -0.29 -13.18
C PRO A 317 9.03 -1.11 -12.05
N GLU A 318 8.44 -0.40 -11.08
CA GLU A 318 7.56 -0.93 -10.03
C GLU A 318 6.09 -0.64 -10.35
N ALA A 319 5.19 -1.47 -9.83
CA ALA A 319 3.75 -1.24 -9.81
C ALA A 319 3.29 -0.94 -8.39
N LYS A 320 2.58 0.19 -8.24
CA LYS A 320 1.91 0.56 -6.99
C LYS A 320 0.40 0.45 -7.14
N VAL A 321 -0.19 -0.43 -6.34
CA VAL A 321 -1.63 -0.61 -6.27
C VAL A 321 -2.17 0.33 -5.19
N TYR A 322 -3.01 1.27 -5.59
CA TYR A 322 -3.68 2.25 -4.73
C TYR A 322 -5.14 1.88 -4.51
N LEU A 323 -5.63 2.28 -3.36
CA LEU A 323 -7.05 2.23 -3.01
C LEU A 323 -7.66 3.64 -3.08
N ASP A 324 -8.62 3.82 -3.99
CA ASP A 324 -9.32 5.10 -4.21
C ASP A 324 -10.55 5.26 -3.31
N THR A 325 -11.15 4.15 -2.87
CA THR A 325 -12.19 4.15 -1.85
C THR A 325 -11.60 4.42 -0.46
N PRO A 326 -12.19 5.30 0.38
CA PRO A 326 -11.75 5.47 1.77
C PRO A 326 -11.76 4.14 2.54
N HIS A 327 -10.74 3.88 3.37
CA HIS A 327 -10.58 2.58 4.05
C HIS A 327 -11.84 2.17 4.85
N ALA A 328 -12.51 3.12 5.50
CA ALA A 328 -13.74 2.89 6.26
C ALA A 328 -14.96 2.45 5.40
N GLN A 329 -14.88 2.59 4.08
CA GLN A 329 -15.93 2.23 3.13
C GLN A 329 -15.57 0.96 2.32
N VAL A 330 -14.40 0.37 2.57
CA VAL A 330 -13.95 -0.83 1.85
C VAL A 330 -14.73 -2.06 2.34
N PRO A 331 -15.29 -2.88 1.42
CA PRO A 331 -15.95 -4.11 1.83
C PRO A 331 -14.93 -5.06 2.48
N GLY A 332 -15.21 -5.43 3.73
CA GLY A 332 -14.36 -6.31 4.52
C GLY A 332 -13.47 -5.59 5.54
N TYR A 333 -13.45 -4.26 5.55
CA TYR A 333 -12.76 -3.48 6.57
C TYR A 333 -13.80 -3.00 7.59
N ARG A 334 -13.83 -3.65 8.76
CA ARG A 334 -14.75 -3.34 9.86
C ARG A 334 -14.11 -2.33 10.78
N ARG A 335 -14.79 -1.22 11.06
CA ARG A 335 -14.32 -0.24 12.05
C ARG A 335 -14.42 -0.80 13.45
N LEU A 336 -13.38 -0.59 14.26
CA LEU A 336 -13.42 -0.88 15.69
C LEU A 336 -13.96 0.30 16.51
N ASP A 337 -13.88 1.51 15.96
CA ASP A 337 -14.32 2.76 16.61
C ASP A 337 -15.75 3.16 16.26
N HIS A 338 -16.50 2.28 15.57
CA HIS A 338 -17.91 2.48 15.33
C HIS A 338 -18.68 1.85 16.51
N THR A 339 -19.21 2.70 17.38
CA THR A 339 -20.42 2.34 18.13
C THR A 339 -21.53 2.11 17.10
N ASP A 340 -22.37 1.08 17.25
CA ASP A 340 -23.51 0.76 16.38
C ASP A 340 -24.62 1.85 16.36
N GLU A 341 -24.27 3.12 16.61
CA GLU A 341 -25.18 4.23 16.33
C GLU A 341 -25.18 4.53 14.83
N PRO A 342 -26.34 4.43 14.16
CA PRO A 342 -26.46 4.90 12.80
C PRO A 342 -26.08 6.40 12.77
N PRO A 343 -25.48 6.88 11.67
CA PRO A 343 -25.25 8.32 11.53
C PRO A 343 -26.60 9.03 11.74
N PRO A 344 -26.64 10.16 12.49
CA PRO A 344 -27.86 10.93 12.56
C PRO A 344 -28.30 11.21 11.13
N TYR A 345 -29.51 10.77 10.80
CA TYR A 345 -30.18 11.14 9.57
C TYR A 345 -30.04 12.66 9.44
N ASP A 346 -29.38 13.12 8.39
CA ASP A 346 -29.34 14.53 8.07
C ASP A 346 -30.75 14.92 7.62
N GLN A 347 -31.59 15.37 8.56
CA GLN A 347 -32.96 15.83 8.33
C GLN A 347 -32.98 17.21 7.65
N GLN A 348 -32.12 17.44 6.65
CA GLN A 348 -32.06 18.71 5.92
C GLN A 348 -32.27 18.56 4.41
N SER A 349 -33.09 17.59 4.00
CA SER A 349 -33.61 17.52 2.63
C SER A 349 -35.12 17.27 2.57
N LEU A 350 -35.88 17.88 3.48
CA LEU A 350 -37.31 18.13 3.32
C LEU A 350 -37.53 19.61 3.63
N ILE A 351 -38.34 20.29 2.81
CA ILE A 351 -38.61 21.76 2.77
C ILE A 351 -37.59 22.45 1.83
N ASP A 352 -37.86 22.86 0.59
CA ASP A 352 -39.11 23.24 -0.09
C ASP A 352 -39.03 22.98 -1.61
N CYS A 353 -40.09 22.41 -2.18
CA CYS A 353 -40.54 22.74 -3.54
C CYS A 353 -41.49 23.93 -3.44
N PRO A 354 -41.48 24.80 -4.45
CA PRO A 354 -42.66 24.86 -5.33
C PRO A 354 -42.44 24.21 -6.70
#